data_AF-A0A443LB66-F1
#
_entry.id   AF-A0A443LB66-F1
#
_cell.length_a   1.000
_cell.length_b   1.000
_cell.length_c   1.000
_cell.angle_alpha   90.00
_cell.angle_beta   90.00
_cell.angle_gamma   90.00
#
_symmetry.space_group_name_H-M   'P 1'
#
loop_
_entity.id
_entity.type
_entity.pdbx_description
1 polymer ?
#
loop_
_entity_poly.entity_id
_entity_poly.type
_entity_poly.pdbx_seq_one_letter_code
_entity_poly.pdbx_strand_id
1 'polypeptide(L)'
;RGRIDVVVAESIDRISRDQEHIAAFHKQMTFLGIPVITVAEGEISELHIGLKGTMSALYLKDLAQKTHRGLEGRVRDGKSAGGISYGYRVHRELRADGTLTTGERVIDAEQAAIVTRISRNMPRDCPPAPSLRHRTTRALPHPTAART
;
A
#
# COMPACT_ATOMS: atom_id res chain seq x y z
N ARG A 1 -23.09 -11.68 35.53
CA ARG A 1 -23.21 -10.22 35.73
C ARG A 1 -22.29 -9.54 34.74
N GLY A 2 -22.83 -8.80 33.78
CA GLY A 2 -22.07 -7.94 32.87
C GLY A 2 -21.32 -6.88 33.68
N ARG A 3 -20.05 -6.66 33.38
CA ARG A 3 -19.18 -5.70 34.09
C ARG A 3 -19.03 -4.37 33.34
N ILE A 4 -19.67 -4.23 32.19
CA ILE A 4 -19.52 -3.10 31.29
C ILE A 4 -20.91 -2.60 30.93
N ASP A 5 -21.17 -1.34 31.27
CA ASP A 5 -22.45 -0.67 31.05
C ASP A 5 -22.40 0.32 29.88
N VAL A 6 -21.20 0.74 29.46
CA VAL A 6 -20.98 1.66 28.33
C VAL A 6 -19.57 1.48 27.79
N VAL A 7 -19.39 1.66 26.47
CA VAL A 7 -18.07 1.77 25.83
C VAL A 7 -17.87 3.20 25.35
N VAL A 8 -16.75 3.82 25.73
CA VAL A 8 -16.40 5.19 25.32
C VAL A 8 -15.09 5.19 24.55
N ALA A 9 -15.05 5.87 23.40
CA ALA A 9 -13.84 6.05 22.60
C ALA A 9 -13.73 7.47 22.03
N GLU A 10 -12.56 7.86 21.52
CA GLU A 10 -12.43 9.14 20.81
C GLU A 10 -13.21 9.11 19.48
N SER A 11 -13.04 8.04 18.71
CA SER A 11 -13.73 7.79 17.44
C SER A 11 -13.80 6.28 17.16
N ILE A 12 -14.66 5.85 16.23
CA ILE A 12 -14.86 4.43 15.94
C ILE A 12 -13.63 3.76 15.30
N ASP A 13 -12.80 4.53 14.59
CA ASP A 13 -11.55 4.05 13.99
C ASP A 13 -10.45 3.73 15.03
N ARG A 14 -10.65 4.13 16.30
CA ARG A 14 -9.78 3.72 17.42
C ARG A 14 -10.08 2.31 17.91
N ILE A 15 -11.29 1.80 17.66
CA ILE A 15 -11.68 0.44 18.01
C ILE A 15 -11.20 -0.53 16.94
N SER A 16 -11.41 -0.20 15.66
CA SER A 16 -10.91 -0.96 14.52
C SER A 16 -10.87 -0.08 13.28
N ARG A 17 -9.95 -0.37 12.35
CA ARG A 17 -9.92 0.26 11.02
C ARG A 17 -10.70 -0.52 9.96
N ASP A 18 -11.07 -1.75 10.27
CA ASP A 18 -11.81 -2.63 9.39
C ASP A 18 -13.33 -2.47 9.61
N GLN A 19 -14.07 -2.25 8.52
CA GLN A 19 -15.52 -1.97 8.56
C GLN A 19 -16.34 -3.19 8.99
N GLU A 20 -15.91 -4.40 8.62
CA GLU A 20 -16.58 -5.64 9.03
C GLU A 20 -16.41 -5.84 10.54
N HIS A 21 -15.19 -5.59 11.05
CA HIS A 21 -14.93 -5.64 12.48
C HIS A 21 -15.74 -4.60 13.27
N ILE A 22 -15.86 -3.37 12.77
CA ILE A 22 -16.67 -2.33 13.41
C ILE A 22 -18.15 -2.74 13.48
N ALA A 23 -18.70 -3.23 12.36
CA ALA A 23 -20.09 -3.66 12.30
C ALA A 23 -20.37 -4.86 13.23
N ALA A 24 -19.45 -5.85 13.25
CA ALA A 24 -19.54 -6.99 14.14
C ALA A 24 -19.48 -6.56 15.62
N PHE A 25 -18.57 -5.65 15.96
CA PHE A 25 -18.44 -5.09 17.31
C PHE A 25 -19.72 -4.39 17.77
N HIS A 26 -20.27 -3.49 16.95
CA HIS A 26 -21.51 -2.78 17.28
C HIS A 26 -22.70 -3.71 17.44
N LYS A 27 -22.83 -4.73 16.57
CA LYS A 27 -23.86 -5.77 16.70
C LYS A 27 -23.77 -6.50 18.03
N GLN A 28 -22.56 -6.83 18.49
CA GLN A 28 -22.34 -7.48 19.78
C GLN A 28 -22.71 -6.54 20.96
N MET A 29 -22.28 -5.29 20.92
CA MET A 29 -22.60 -4.31 21.98
C MET A 29 -24.11 -4.04 22.06
N THR A 30 -24.77 -3.91 20.91
CA THR A 30 -26.23 -3.75 20.81
C THR A 30 -26.97 -4.97 21.38
N PHE A 31 -26.52 -6.19 21.06
CA PHE A 31 -27.10 -7.42 21.62
C PHE A 31 -26.97 -7.49 23.14
N LEU A 32 -25.89 -6.94 23.69
CA LEU A 32 -25.66 -6.85 25.14
C LEU A 32 -26.34 -5.64 25.80
N GLY A 33 -27.00 -4.77 25.03
CA GLY A 33 -27.62 -3.54 25.52
C GLY A 33 -26.59 -2.50 26.00
N ILE A 34 -25.35 -2.58 25.52
CA ILE A 34 -24.25 -1.69 25.90
C ILE A 34 -24.14 -0.58 24.85
N PRO A 35 -24.44 0.69 25.18
CA PRO A 35 -24.23 1.81 24.27
C PRO A 35 -22.74 2.04 24.00
N VAL A 36 -22.42 2.40 22.76
CA VAL A 36 -21.08 2.81 22.33
C VAL A 36 -21.12 4.31 22.05
N ILE A 37 -20.33 5.09 22.79
CA ILE A 37 -20.30 6.55 22.68
C ILE A 37 -18.91 6.98 22.23
N THR A 38 -18.86 7.89 21.26
CA THR A 38 -17.61 8.51 20.82
C THR A 38 -17.60 10.00 21.05
N VAL A 39 -16.42 10.58 21.24
CA VAL A 39 -16.27 12.04 21.34
C VAL A 39 -16.63 12.72 20.02
N ALA A 40 -16.28 12.10 18.89
CA ALA A 40 -16.50 12.66 17.56
C ALA A 40 -17.97 12.61 17.10
N GLU A 41 -18.69 11.51 17.38
CA GLU A 41 -20.01 11.24 16.79
C GLU A 41 -21.14 11.10 17.82
N GLY A 42 -20.82 11.09 19.12
CA GLY A 42 -21.80 10.78 20.16
C GLY A 42 -22.14 9.29 20.17
N GLU A 43 -23.39 8.96 20.46
CA GLU A 43 -23.85 7.57 20.50
C GLU A 43 -23.86 6.94 19.09
N ILE A 44 -23.15 5.84 18.93
CA ILE A 44 -23.01 5.14 17.66
C ILE A 44 -24.26 4.33 17.37
N SER A 45 -25.00 4.77 16.36
CA SER A 45 -26.12 4.04 15.77
C SER A 45 -25.71 3.22 14.55
N GLU A 46 -26.56 2.27 14.17
CA GLU A 46 -26.38 1.44 12.97
C GLU A 46 -26.24 2.29 11.69
N LEU A 47 -26.90 3.46 11.65
CA LEU A 47 -26.80 4.43 10.56
C LEU A 47 -25.38 4.99 10.41
N HIS A 48 -24.67 5.26 11.52
CA HIS A 48 -23.29 5.74 11.47
C HIS A 48 -22.34 4.71 10.85
N ILE A 49 -22.61 3.42 11.10
CA ILE A 49 -21.81 2.31 10.57
C ILE A 49 -22.10 2.10 9.08
N GLY A 50 -23.39 2.07 8.70
CA GLY A 50 -23.80 1.93 7.31
C GLY A 50 -23.33 3.10 6.43
N LEU A 51 -23.45 4.33 6.95
CA LEU A 51 -23.02 5.53 6.23
C LEU A 51 -21.49 5.60 6.11
N LYS A 52 -20.72 5.28 7.16
CA LYS A 52 -19.25 5.23 7.06
C LYS A 52 -18.77 4.14 6.10
N GLY A 53 -19.44 2.99 6.03
CA GLY A 53 -19.12 1.93 5.08
C GLY A 53 -19.27 2.40 3.63
N THR A 54 -20.39 3.04 3.31
CA THR A 54 -20.66 3.58 1.96
C THR A 54 -19.73 4.74 1.59
N MET A 55 -19.47 5.66 2.52
CA MET A 55 -18.52 6.77 2.30
C MET A 55 -17.09 6.27 2.09
N SER A 56 -16.66 5.25 2.85
CA SER A 56 -15.32 4.66 2.68
C SER A 56 -15.16 3.99 1.32
N ALA A 57 -16.20 3.29 0.85
CA ALA A 57 -16.19 2.67 -0.47
C ALA A 57 -16.12 3.73 -1.60
N LEU A 58 -16.90 4.81 -1.49
CA LEU A 58 -16.84 5.93 -2.43
C LEU A 58 -15.47 6.61 -2.42
N TYR A 59 -14.92 6.87 -1.23
CA TYR A 59 -13.60 7.46 -1.07
C TYR A 59 -12.50 6.59 -1.72
N LEU A 60 -12.51 5.27 -1.49
CA LEU A 60 -11.55 4.35 -2.09
C LEU A 60 -11.66 4.34 -3.62
N LYS A 61 -12.89 4.37 -4.16
CA LYS A 61 -13.13 4.45 -5.60
C LYS A 61 -12.57 5.74 -6.19
N ASP A 62 -12.85 6.88 -5.56
CA ASP A 62 -12.35 8.18 -6.01
C ASP A 62 -10.83 8.28 -5.90
N LEU A 63 -10.26 7.74 -4.83
CA LEU A 63 -8.82 7.67 -4.62
C LEU A 63 -8.14 6.82 -5.71
N ALA A 64 -8.71 5.66 -6.04
CA ALA A 64 -8.22 4.81 -7.12
C ALA A 64 -8.27 5.55 -8.47
N GLN A 65 -9.36 6.25 -8.77
CA GLN A 65 -9.50 7.03 -10.01
C GLN A 65 -8.51 8.19 -10.11
N LYS A 66 -8.27 8.91 -9.01
CA LYS A 66 -7.26 9.99 -8.95
C LYS A 66 -5.84 9.42 -9.11
N THR A 67 -5.55 8.30 -8.46
CA THR A 67 -4.25 7.62 -8.58
C THR A 67 -4.01 7.16 -10.01
N HIS A 68 -4.99 6.49 -10.62
CA HIS A 68 -4.88 6.03 -12.01
C HIS A 68 -4.59 7.17 -12.98
N ARG A 69 -5.36 8.26 -12.91
CA ARG A 69 -5.12 9.47 -13.72
C ARG A 69 -3.73 10.07 -13.49
N GLY A 70 -3.27 10.11 -12.23
CA GLY A 70 -1.94 10.59 -11.89
C GLY A 70 -0.82 9.73 -12.51
N LEU A 71 -0.98 8.41 -12.44
CA LEU A 71 -0.06 7.44 -13.02
C LEU A 71 -0.05 7.51 -14.56
N GLU A 72 -1.21 7.61 -15.20
CA GLU A 72 -1.33 7.84 -16.65
C GLU A 72 -0.60 9.11 -17.09
N GLY A 73 -0.73 10.20 -16.33
CA GLY A 73 0.01 11.44 -16.59
C GLY A 73 1.52 11.22 -16.58
N ARG A 74 2.02 10.44 -15.60
CA ARG A 74 3.45 10.08 -15.53
C ARG A 74 3.89 9.24 -16.73
N VAL A 75 3.09 8.26 -17.15
CA VAL A 75 3.39 7.43 -18.33
C VAL A 75 3.41 8.27 -19.61
N ARG A 76 2.46 9.19 -19.77
CA ARG A 76 2.40 10.09 -20.94
C ARG A 76 3.63 11.01 -21.02
N ASP A 77 4.17 11.42 -19.88
CA ASP A 77 5.42 12.17 -19.77
C ASP A 77 6.68 11.28 -19.99
N GLY A 78 6.53 10.00 -20.32
CA GLY A 78 7.64 9.05 -20.46
C GLY A 78 8.30 8.65 -19.13
N LYS A 79 7.68 8.98 -17.99
CA LYS A 79 8.21 8.70 -16.65
C LYS A 79 7.65 7.39 -16.12
N SER A 80 8.35 6.78 -15.17
CA SER A 80 7.86 5.55 -14.55
C SER A 80 6.73 5.83 -13.54
N ALA A 81 5.66 5.05 -13.65
CA ALA A 81 4.48 5.08 -12.77
C ALA A 81 4.55 4.11 -11.58
N GLY A 82 5.64 3.35 -11.42
CA GLY A 82 5.79 2.36 -10.35
C GLY A 82 6.85 2.70 -9.31
N GLY A 83 7.07 1.79 -8.36
CA GLY A 83 8.23 1.83 -7.46
C GLY A 83 9.56 1.58 -8.18
N ILE A 84 10.68 1.87 -7.52
CA ILE A 84 12.03 1.64 -8.07
C ILE A 84 12.26 0.13 -8.22
N SER A 85 12.66 -0.30 -9.40
CA SER A 85 12.98 -1.70 -9.69
C SER A 85 14.48 -1.96 -9.52
N TYR A 86 14.86 -3.17 -9.10
CA TYR A 86 16.26 -3.59 -9.04
C TYR A 86 16.91 -3.45 -10.42
N GLY A 87 18.15 -2.97 -10.48
CA GLY A 87 18.82 -2.60 -11.73
C GLY A 87 18.69 -1.11 -12.10
N TYR A 88 17.90 -0.33 -11.34
CA TYR A 88 17.67 1.10 -11.61
C TYR A 88 17.87 1.96 -10.36
N ARG A 89 18.37 3.18 -10.55
CA ARG A 89 18.45 4.23 -9.53
C ARG A 89 17.61 5.43 -9.92
N VAL A 90 17.14 6.18 -8.92
CA VAL A 90 16.43 7.46 -9.13
C VAL A 90 17.45 8.48 -9.62
N HIS A 91 17.10 9.14 -10.71
CA HIS A 91 17.84 10.30 -11.21
C HIS A 91 17.05 11.56 -10.87
N ARG A 92 17.70 12.53 -10.24
CA ARG A 92 17.10 13.83 -9.91
C ARG A 92 18.04 14.91 -10.41
N GLU A 93 17.64 15.63 -11.44
CA GLU A 93 18.34 16.79 -11.96
C GLU A 93 17.63 18.08 -11.53
N LEU A 94 18.41 19.15 -11.37
CA LEU A 94 17.85 20.47 -11.12
C LEU A 94 17.42 21.06 -12.47
N ARG A 95 16.13 21.37 -12.62
CA ARG A 95 15.61 22.06 -13.79
C ARG A 95 15.97 23.55 -13.74
N ALA A 96 15.87 24.19 -14.90
CA ALA A 96 16.11 25.63 -15.06
C ALA A 96 15.19 26.52 -14.19
N ASP A 97 14.07 25.99 -13.71
CA ASP A 97 13.12 26.65 -12.80
C ASP A 97 13.45 26.44 -11.31
N GLY A 98 14.55 25.76 -10.98
CA GLY A 98 14.94 25.44 -9.61
C GLY A 98 14.23 24.22 -9.00
N THR A 99 13.35 23.54 -9.75
CA THR A 99 12.67 22.32 -9.28
C THR A 99 13.48 21.06 -9.60
N LEU A 100 13.38 20.02 -8.77
CA LEU A 100 14.01 18.72 -9.06
C LEU A 100 13.15 17.88 -10.01
N THR A 101 13.79 17.17 -10.95
CA THR A 101 13.11 16.16 -11.76
C THR A 101 12.62 15.01 -10.88
N THR A 102 11.44 14.46 -11.20
CA THR A 102 10.83 13.35 -10.47
C THR A 102 10.33 12.29 -11.44
N GLY A 103 10.73 11.04 -11.20
CA GLY A 103 10.30 9.88 -12.00
C GLY A 103 11.31 9.42 -13.05
N GLU A 104 12.43 10.14 -13.20
CA GLU A 104 13.56 9.72 -14.04
C GLU A 104 14.36 8.61 -13.37
N ARG A 105 14.87 7.69 -14.19
CA ARG A 105 15.60 6.51 -13.76
C ARG A 105 16.81 6.31 -14.63
N VAL A 106 17.91 5.94 -14.00
CA VAL A 106 19.14 5.54 -14.68
C VAL A 106 19.46 4.09 -14.34
N ILE A 107 20.09 3.39 -15.29
CA ILE A 107 20.53 2.01 -15.07
C ILE A 107 21.67 2.03 -14.05
N ASP A 108 21.54 1.20 -13.01
CA ASP A 108 22.66 0.91 -12.12
C ASP A 108 23.50 -0.19 -12.77
N ALA A 109 24.69 0.17 -13.27
CA ALA A 109 25.54 -0.75 -14.02
C ALA A 109 25.92 -2.02 -13.22
N GLU A 110 26.09 -1.91 -11.90
CA GLU A 110 26.46 -3.05 -11.06
C GLU A 110 25.29 -4.04 -10.93
N GLN A 111 24.09 -3.52 -10.67
CA GLN A 111 22.89 -4.35 -10.56
C GLN A 111 22.44 -4.89 -11.92
N ALA A 112 22.59 -4.10 -12.99
CA ALA A 112 22.30 -4.52 -14.35
C ALA A 112 23.21 -5.68 -14.80
N ALA A 113 24.50 -5.64 -14.45
CA ALA A 113 25.42 -6.75 -14.73
C ALA A 113 24.97 -8.06 -14.08
N ILE A 114 24.37 -8.00 -12.88
CA ILE A 114 23.79 -9.16 -12.20
C ILE A 114 22.59 -9.69 -12.98
N VAL A 115 21.67 -8.82 -13.40
CA VAL A 115 20.48 -9.20 -14.19
C VAL A 115 20.88 -9.82 -15.53
N THR A 116 21.80 -9.19 -16.27
CA THR A 116 22.28 -9.71 -17.55
C THR A 116 22.97 -11.06 -17.39
N ARG A 117 23.76 -11.25 -16.32
CA ARG A 117 24.40 -12.54 -16.02
C ARG A 117 23.37 -13.62 -15.72
N ILE A 118 22.36 -13.34 -14.89
CA ILE A 118 21.28 -14.29 -14.57
C ILE A 118 20.54 -14.68 -15.86
N SER A 119 20.16 -13.69 -16.68
CA SER A 119 19.44 -13.92 -17.93
C SER A 119 20.23 -14.78 -18.92
N ARG A 120 21.54 -14.55 -19.08
CA ARG A 120 22.40 -15.37 -19.96
C ARG A 120 22.59 -16.80 -19.48
N ASN A 121 22.66 -17.00 -18.17
CA ASN A 121 22.87 -18.32 -17.58
C ASN A 121 21.57 -19.13 -17.45
N MET A 122 20.41 -18.53 -17.78
CA MET A 122 19.12 -19.20 -17.75
C MET A 122 18.85 -19.88 -19.10
N PRO A 123 18.63 -21.21 -19.14
CA PRO A 123 18.17 -21.87 -20.35
C PRO A 123 16.75 -21.37 -20.69
N ARG A 124 16.43 -21.25 -21.99
CA ARG A 124 15.17 -20.68 -22.50
C ARG A 124 13.89 -21.30 -21.89
N ASP A 125 13.96 -22.57 -21.45
CA ASP A 125 12.81 -23.35 -20.99
C ASP A 125 12.74 -23.54 -19.46
N CYS A 126 13.32 -22.62 -18.67
CA CYS A 126 13.33 -22.74 -17.22
C CYS A 126 12.00 -22.24 -16.59
N PRO A 127 11.28 -23.07 -15.79
CA PRO A 127 10.04 -22.67 -15.13
C PRO A 127 10.29 -21.72 -13.93
N PRO A 128 9.34 -20.81 -13.60
CA PRO A 128 9.55 -19.78 -12.59
C PRO A 128 9.55 -20.34 -11.16
N ALA A 129 10.47 -19.81 -10.34
CA ALA A 129 10.61 -19.79 -8.86
C ALA A 129 11.07 -21.03 -8.06
N PRO A 130 10.41 -22.21 -7.98
CA PRO A 130 10.86 -23.28 -7.06
C PRO A 130 12.23 -23.85 -7.41
N SER A 131 12.65 -23.80 -8.68
CA SER A 131 13.87 -24.41 -9.21
C SER A 131 15.16 -23.62 -8.95
N LEU A 132 15.06 -22.36 -8.50
CA LEU A 132 16.19 -21.42 -8.37
C LEU A 132 16.90 -21.47 -7.01
N ARG A 133 16.29 -22.09 -5.98
CA ARG A 133 16.87 -22.17 -4.63
C ARG A 133 18.21 -22.91 -4.57
N HIS A 134 18.44 -23.85 -5.48
CA HIS A 134 19.66 -24.68 -5.48
C HIS A 134 20.77 -24.20 -6.42
N ARG A 135 20.51 -23.21 -7.29
CA ARG A 135 21.49 -22.72 -8.29
C ARG A 135 22.21 -21.43 -7.89
N THR A 136 21.77 -20.79 -6.80
CA THR A 136 22.36 -19.53 -6.33
C THR A 136 23.39 -19.83 -5.23
N THR A 137 24.47 -20.57 -5.57
CA THR A 137 25.53 -20.96 -4.62
C THR A 137 26.51 -19.82 -4.29
N ARG A 138 26.35 -18.66 -4.92
CA ARG A 138 27.19 -17.48 -4.67
C ARG A 138 26.30 -16.39 -4.09
N ALA A 139 26.65 -15.89 -2.90
CA ALA A 139 25.94 -14.83 -2.19
C ALA A 139 25.78 -13.61 -3.11
N LEU A 140 24.63 -13.50 -3.77
CA LEU A 140 24.22 -12.27 -4.42
C LEU A 140 23.85 -11.30 -3.30
N PRO A 141 24.37 -10.06 -3.30
CA PRO A 141 23.93 -9.07 -2.34
C PRO A 141 22.41 -8.96 -2.44
N HIS A 142 21.72 -9.16 -1.31
CA HIS A 142 20.27 -9.00 -1.23
C HIS A 142 19.91 -7.60 -1.73
N PRO A 143 18.79 -7.45 -2.47
CA PRO A 143 18.32 -6.13 -2.84
C PRO A 143 18.03 -5.36 -1.55
N THR A 144 18.94 -4.45 -1.18
CA THR A 144 18.76 -3.56 -0.06
C THR A 144 17.50 -2.75 -0.34
N ALA A 145 16.51 -2.84 0.54
CA ALA A 145 15.30 -2.03 0.46
C ALA A 145 15.70 -0.57 0.22
N ALA A 146 15.07 0.04 -0.79
CA ALA A 146 15.41 1.34 -1.34
C ALA A 146 15.75 2.35 -0.22
N ARG A 147 16.95 2.94 -0.28
CA ARG A 147 17.24 4.18 0.46
C ARG A 147 16.26 5.24 -0.04
N THR A 148 15.43 5.72 0.87
CA THR A 148 14.47 6.84 0.70
C THR A 148 15.16 8.13 0.31
#